data_AF-A0A7S1P1D1-F1
#
_entry.id   AF-A0A7S1P1D1-F1
#
_cell.length_a   1.000
_cell.length_b   1.000
_cell.length_c   1.000
_cell.angle_alpha   90.00
_cell.angle_beta   90.00
_cell.angle_gamma   90.00
#
_symmetry.space_group_name_H-M   'P 1'
#
loop_
_entity.id
_entity.type
_entity.pdbx_description
1 polymer ?
#
loop_
_entity_poly.entity_id
_entity_poly.type
_entity_poly.pdbx_seq_one_letter_code
_entity_poly.pdbx_strand_id
1 'polypeptide(L)'
;AEGASTMSTSSALADTARSVVVRTPSGSRRAFFRSKVHRDLVVLQCRNKLKERLLDRYLSVGHMECRVIRKRSFLPVLTKWAEVNVTNNPREPDTDPHIIPTPVLSSSELKRAVSDDVEVEWLMERLRLPQKEDCVRRHPYYPKIMDKPMPQFPYTPYQLEMLRDFYGLIKWPWSDWWPKAGKEKKPVPR
;
A
#
# COMPACT_ATOMS: atom_id res chain seq x y z
N ALA A 1 41.27 -76.03 -0.38
CA ALA A 1 40.60 -75.61 0.86
C ALA A 1 39.95 -74.26 0.57
N GLU A 2 38.71 -74.22 0.08
CA GLU A 2 37.46 -74.40 0.86
C GLU A 2 37.34 -73.29 1.93
N GLY A 3 36.27 -72.50 2.06
CA GLY A 3 34.94 -72.50 1.45
C GLY A 3 34.30 -71.09 1.58
N ALA A 4 33.40 -70.74 0.64
CA ALA A 4 31.95 -70.67 0.84
C ALA A 4 31.50 -69.51 1.77
N SER A 5 31.07 -68.37 1.22
CA SER A 5 29.71 -68.07 0.73
C SER A 5 28.63 -68.05 1.82
N THR A 6 28.11 -66.86 2.13
CA THR A 6 26.66 -66.59 2.14
C THR A 6 26.39 -65.11 1.83
N MET A 7 25.67 -64.88 0.73
CA MET A 7 24.99 -63.62 0.43
C MET A 7 23.81 -63.44 1.38
N SER A 8 23.47 -62.22 1.74
CA SER A 8 22.08 -61.78 1.82
C SER A 8 21.97 -60.26 1.74
N THR A 9 21.29 -59.85 0.67
CA THR A 9 20.75 -58.52 0.36
C THR A 9 19.69 -58.08 1.38
N SER A 10 19.68 -56.80 1.73
CA SER A 10 18.41 -56.07 1.88
C SER A 10 18.62 -54.56 1.87
N SER A 11 17.78 -53.91 1.06
CA SER A 11 17.56 -52.49 0.93
C SER A 11 16.69 -51.94 2.07
N ALA A 12 17.01 -50.76 2.60
CA ALA A 12 16.07 -49.82 3.23
C ALA A 12 16.78 -48.48 3.39
N LEU A 13 16.45 -47.49 2.56
CA LEU A 13 15.56 -46.36 2.91
C LEU A 13 16.19 -45.38 3.92
N ALA A 14 16.58 -44.24 3.34
CA ALA A 14 16.46 -42.87 3.86
C ALA A 14 16.21 -42.68 5.35
N ASP A 15 17.22 -42.12 6.04
CA ASP A 15 17.06 -41.37 7.28
C ASP A 15 18.44 -40.75 7.61
N THR A 16 18.65 -39.50 8.01
CA THR A 16 17.77 -38.45 8.52
C THR A 16 18.56 -37.14 8.41
N ALA A 17 17.89 -36.05 8.04
CA ALA A 17 18.45 -34.70 8.16
C ALA A 17 18.90 -34.45 9.61
N ARG A 18 20.21 -34.28 9.82
CA ARG A 18 20.78 -33.88 11.11
C ARG A 18 20.26 -32.49 11.48
N SER A 19 19.25 -32.47 12.36
CA SER A 19 18.85 -31.25 13.07
C SER A 19 19.94 -30.90 14.08
N VAL A 20 20.60 -29.76 13.85
CA VAL A 20 21.46 -29.14 14.86
C VAL A 20 20.54 -28.53 15.91
N VAL A 21 20.34 -29.24 17.01
CA VAL A 21 19.65 -28.73 18.19
C VAL A 21 20.55 -27.72 18.88
N VAL A 22 20.37 -26.44 18.57
CA VAL A 22 20.92 -25.34 19.37
C VAL A 22 20.10 -25.28 20.66
N ARG A 23 20.70 -25.75 21.77
CA ARG A 23 20.15 -25.56 23.11
C ARG A 23 20.33 -24.11 23.52
N THR A 24 19.24 -23.34 23.59
CA THR A 24 19.20 -22.07 24.32
C THR A 24 18.88 -22.35 25.80
N PRO A 25 19.60 -21.75 26.76
CA PRO A 25 19.37 -22.01 28.17
C PRO A 25 18.06 -21.37 28.66
N SER A 26 17.50 -22.06 29.65
CA SER A 26 16.36 -21.77 30.49
C SER A 26 16.10 -20.28 30.79
N GLY A 27 14.83 -19.91 30.64
CA GLY A 27 14.24 -18.63 31.01
C GLY A 27 13.75 -17.86 29.79
N SER A 28 12.55 -17.28 29.90
CA SER A 28 12.04 -16.23 28.99
C SER A 28 11.21 -16.71 27.78
N ARG A 29 9.97 -16.19 27.74
CA ARG A 29 9.01 -16.08 26.63
C ARG A 29 9.15 -17.11 25.50
N ARG A 30 8.17 -18.02 25.37
CA ARG A 30 8.03 -18.93 24.22
C ARG A 30 8.47 -18.22 22.94
N ALA A 31 9.44 -18.78 22.22
CA ALA A 31 9.91 -18.22 20.97
C ALA A 31 8.70 -18.01 20.05
N PHE A 32 8.29 -16.75 19.86
CA PHE A 32 7.10 -16.44 19.07
C PHE A 32 7.26 -16.92 17.63
N PHE A 33 8.49 -16.96 17.14
CA PHE A 33 8.82 -17.43 15.80
C PHE A 33 9.21 -18.90 15.82
N ARG A 34 8.56 -19.69 14.95
CA ARG A 34 8.81 -21.13 14.79
C ARG A 34 10.17 -21.43 14.15
N SER A 35 10.67 -20.51 13.33
CA SER A 35 11.96 -20.60 12.65
C SER A 35 12.44 -19.21 12.24
N LYS A 36 13.70 -19.10 11.80
CA LYS A 36 14.22 -17.86 11.19
C LYS A 36 13.39 -17.44 9.98
N VAL A 37 13.06 -18.40 9.11
CA VAL A 37 12.23 -18.17 7.92
C VAL A 37 10.84 -17.64 8.30
N HIS A 38 10.22 -18.17 9.36
CA HIS A 38 8.93 -17.67 9.86
C HIS A 38 9.03 -16.21 10.32
N ARG A 39 10.13 -15.82 10.97
CA ARG A 39 10.37 -14.42 11.34
C ARG A 39 10.51 -13.54 10.10
N ASP A 40 11.31 -13.96 9.14
CA ASP A 40 11.56 -13.19 7.92
C ASP A 40 10.25 -12.97 7.13
N LEU A 41 9.38 -13.99 7.08
CA LEU A 41 8.05 -13.89 6.47
C LEU A 41 7.18 -12.84 7.19
N VAL A 42 7.15 -12.86 8.52
CA VAL A 42 6.39 -11.88 9.32
C VAL A 42 6.90 -10.46 9.09
N VAL A 43 8.23 -10.28 9.00
CA VAL A 43 8.84 -8.97 8.66
C VAL A 43 8.42 -8.51 7.27
N LEU A 44 8.45 -9.38 6.25
CA LEU A 44 8.01 -9.04 4.91
C LEU A 44 6.53 -8.67 4.85
N GLN A 45 5.68 -9.38 5.60
CA GLN A 45 4.26 -9.07 5.72
C GLN A 45 4.04 -7.71 6.40
N CYS A 46 4.74 -7.44 7.51
CA CYS A 46 4.69 -6.16 8.21
C CYS A 46 5.16 -5.00 7.29
N ARG A 47 6.25 -5.20 6.56
CA ARG A 47 6.76 -4.25 5.57
C ARG A 47 5.71 -3.91 4.51
N ASN A 48 5.02 -4.91 3.97
CA ASN A 48 3.98 -4.68 2.95
C ASN A 48 2.78 -3.93 3.53
N LYS A 49 2.33 -4.29 4.73
CA LYS A 49 1.26 -3.55 5.43
C LYS A 49 1.66 -2.09 5.72
N LEU A 50 2.89 -1.86 6.18
CA LEU A 50 3.44 -0.50 6.37
C LEU A 50 3.44 0.28 5.06
N LYS A 51 3.85 -0.35 3.95
CA LYS A 51 3.81 0.28 2.63
C LYS A 51 2.40 0.71 2.24
N GLU A 52 1.42 -0.16 2.42
CA GLU A 52 0.02 0.13 2.13
C GLU A 52 -0.49 1.30 2.99
N ARG A 53 -0.24 1.27 4.30
CA ARG A 53 -0.63 2.36 5.21
C ARG A 53 0.05 3.69 4.89
N LEU A 54 1.30 3.67 4.46
CA LEU A 54 2.01 4.87 3.99
C LEU A 54 1.38 5.41 2.69
N LEU A 55 1.02 4.54 1.74
CA LEU A 55 0.36 4.95 0.51
C LEU A 55 -1.06 5.46 0.76
N ASP A 56 -1.80 4.87 1.70
CA ASP A 56 -3.13 5.30 2.12
C ASP A 56 -3.09 6.69 2.76
N ARG A 57 -2.04 7.02 3.53
CA ARG A 57 -1.82 8.38 4.06
C ARG A 57 -1.78 9.41 2.93
N TYR A 58 -1.20 9.06 1.79
CA TYR A 58 -1.03 9.92 0.61
C TYR A 58 -2.02 9.64 -0.53
N LEU A 59 -3.13 8.94 -0.24
CA LEU A 59 -4.23 8.62 -1.18
C LEU A 59 -3.84 7.80 -2.41
N SER A 60 -2.66 7.18 -2.46
CA SER A 60 -2.16 6.43 -3.62
C SER A 60 -2.11 7.18 -4.97
N VAL A 61 -2.53 8.45 -5.02
CA VAL A 61 -2.46 9.33 -6.19
C VAL A 61 -0.99 9.67 -6.44
N GLY A 62 -0.62 9.97 -7.70
CA GLY A 62 0.75 10.16 -8.20
C GLY A 62 1.57 11.31 -7.60
N HIS A 63 1.31 11.69 -6.35
CA HIS A 63 2.12 12.59 -5.54
C HIS A 63 3.55 12.07 -5.40
N MET A 64 4.47 13.00 -5.12
CA MET A 64 5.90 12.70 -5.00
C MET A 64 6.16 11.68 -3.87
N GLU A 65 5.41 11.75 -2.78
CA GLU A 65 5.45 10.84 -1.65
C GLU A 65 5.23 9.39 -2.09
N CYS A 66 4.15 9.15 -2.85
CA CYS A 66 3.85 7.84 -3.42
C CYS A 66 4.93 7.34 -4.37
N ARG A 67 5.58 8.25 -5.13
CA ARG A 67 6.69 7.90 -6.02
C ARG A 67 7.90 7.44 -5.21
N VAL A 68 8.30 8.20 -4.19
CA VAL A 68 9.44 7.88 -3.31
C VAL A 68 9.19 6.57 -2.54
N ILE A 69 7.99 6.37 -1.99
CA ILE A 69 7.61 5.13 -1.28
C ILE A 69 7.72 3.89 -2.18
N ARG A 70 7.49 4.04 -3.49
CA ARG A 70 7.61 2.95 -4.47
C ARG A 70 9.04 2.72 -4.98
N LYS A 71 9.98 3.64 -4.73
CA LYS A 71 11.38 3.50 -5.14
C LYS A 71 12.06 2.34 -4.42
N ARG A 72 13.07 1.76 -5.07
CA ARG A 72 13.88 0.66 -4.51
C ARG A 72 14.82 1.13 -3.40
N SER A 73 15.28 2.39 -3.45
CA SER A 73 16.09 3.04 -2.43
C SER A 73 15.41 3.13 -1.07
N PHE A 74 14.08 3.27 -1.04
CA PHE A 74 13.32 3.34 0.21
C PHE A 74 13.02 1.96 0.83
N LEU A 75 13.14 0.87 0.05
CA LEU A 75 12.79 -0.48 0.49
C LEU A 75 13.64 -1.00 1.67
N PRO A 76 14.98 -0.77 1.73
CA PRO A 76 15.80 -1.11 2.89
C PRO A 76 15.33 -0.40 4.17
N VAL A 77 14.97 0.89 4.09
CA VAL A 77 14.46 1.68 5.22
C VAL A 77 13.15 1.07 5.74
N LEU A 78 12.24 0.73 4.83
CA LEU A 78 10.96 0.11 5.18
C LEU A 78 11.12 -1.29 5.78
N THR A 79 12.09 -2.05 5.28
CA THR A 79 12.43 -3.37 5.83
C THR A 79 12.97 -3.24 7.24
N LYS A 80 13.86 -2.25 7.48
CA LYS A 80 14.38 -1.98 8.81
C LYS A 80 13.31 -1.53 9.79
N TRP A 81 12.37 -0.71 9.33
CA TRP A 81 11.20 -0.31 10.11
C TRP A 81 10.35 -1.52 10.51
N ALA A 82 10.04 -2.41 9.56
CA ALA A 82 9.29 -3.63 9.84
C ALA A 82 10.01 -4.54 10.84
N GLU A 83 11.34 -4.70 10.74
CA GLU A 83 12.13 -5.45 11.71
C GLU A 83 11.95 -4.91 13.13
N VAL A 84 12.03 -3.59 13.30
CA VAL A 84 11.88 -2.93 14.60
C VAL A 84 10.48 -3.17 15.17
N ASN A 85 9.43 -3.01 14.35
CA ASN A 85 8.06 -3.18 14.81
C ASN A 85 7.79 -4.63 15.22
N VAL A 86 8.30 -5.59 14.46
CA VAL A 86 8.22 -7.03 14.77
C VAL A 86 9.03 -7.39 16.02
N THR A 87 10.15 -6.72 16.30
CA THR A 87 10.91 -6.92 17.55
C THR A 87 10.20 -6.34 18.77
N ASN A 88 9.53 -5.20 18.62
CA ASN A 88 8.82 -4.54 19.72
C ASN A 88 7.55 -5.32 20.08
N ASN A 89 6.72 -5.62 19.07
CA ASN A 89 5.44 -6.32 19.23
C ASN A 89 5.33 -7.46 18.22
N PRO A 90 5.78 -8.68 18.57
CA PRO A 90 5.83 -9.79 17.62
C PRO A 90 4.45 -10.32 17.21
N ARG A 91 3.43 -10.23 18.10
CA ARG A 91 2.07 -10.72 17.83
C ARG A 91 1.30 -9.85 16.84
N GLU A 92 1.40 -8.55 17.03
CA GLU A 92 0.71 -7.55 16.23
C GLU A 92 1.67 -6.37 16.07
N PRO A 93 2.49 -6.37 15.02
CA PRO A 93 3.46 -5.31 14.82
C PRO A 93 2.71 -4.01 14.52
N ASP A 94 3.11 -2.96 15.23
CA ASP A 94 2.57 -1.62 14.98
C ASP A 94 2.81 -1.25 13.51
N THR A 95 1.77 -0.77 12.86
CA THR A 95 1.78 -0.44 11.43
C THR A 95 1.40 1.03 11.20
N ASP A 96 1.41 1.84 12.26
CA ASP A 96 0.99 3.23 12.16
C ASP A 96 2.04 4.09 11.44
N PRO A 97 1.68 4.74 10.31
CA PRO A 97 2.63 5.48 9.47
C PRO A 97 3.08 6.81 10.08
N HIS A 98 2.50 7.22 11.21
CA HIS A 98 2.83 8.46 11.93
C HIS A 98 3.86 8.25 13.04
N ILE A 99 4.04 7.00 13.50
CA ILE A 99 4.95 6.67 14.60
C ILE A 99 6.21 6.06 13.98
N ILE A 100 7.21 6.91 13.72
CA ILE A 100 8.50 6.44 13.20
C ILE A 100 9.37 6.02 14.39
N PRO A 101 9.82 4.75 14.46
CA PRO A 101 10.69 4.31 15.53
C PRO A 101 12.04 5.02 15.49
N THR A 102 12.51 5.49 16.64
CA THR A 102 13.85 6.08 16.82
C THR A 102 15.01 5.24 16.26
N PRO A 103 15.03 3.88 16.34
CA PRO A 103 16.10 3.10 15.73
C PRO A 103 16.12 3.15 14.20
N VAL A 104 15.00 3.46 13.54
CA VAL A 104 14.95 3.63 12.09
C VAL A 104 15.66 4.93 11.68
N LEU A 105 15.45 6.00 12.45
CA LEU A 105 16.09 7.31 12.22
C LEU A 105 17.61 7.26 12.38
N SER A 106 18.10 6.38 13.26
CA SER A 106 19.54 6.21 13.52
C SER A 106 20.18 5.13 12.64
N SER A 107 19.40 4.44 11.80
CA SER A 107 19.86 3.26 11.07
C SER A 107 20.88 3.59 9.97
N SER A 108 21.81 2.66 9.75
CA SER A 108 22.73 2.70 8.60
C SER A 108 21.98 2.63 7.27
N GLU A 109 20.87 1.90 7.23
CA GLU A 109 20.04 1.75 6.03
C GLU A 109 19.43 3.08 5.60
N LEU A 110 19.00 3.92 6.55
CA LEU A 110 18.52 5.26 6.24
C LEU A 110 19.65 6.15 5.69
N LYS A 111 20.82 6.14 6.34
CA LYS A 111 21.97 6.94 5.88
C LYS A 111 22.42 6.56 4.46
N ARG A 112 22.41 5.26 4.15
CA ARG A 112 22.68 4.76 2.79
C ARG A 112 21.61 5.21 1.81
N ALA A 113 20.33 5.03 2.14
CA ALA A 113 19.23 5.43 1.28
C ALA A 113 19.20 6.94 1.00
N VAL A 114 19.56 7.77 1.99
CA VAL A 114 19.70 9.23 1.82
C VAL A 114 20.90 9.58 0.93
N SER A 115 22.02 8.89 1.09
CA SER A 115 23.19 9.08 0.22
C SER A 115 22.91 8.69 -1.24
N ASP A 116 22.08 7.67 -1.45
CA ASP A 116 21.72 7.21 -2.80
C ASP A 116 20.64 8.12 -3.45
N ASP A 117 19.64 8.54 -2.67
CA ASP A 117 18.49 9.34 -3.15
C ASP A 117 18.12 10.45 -2.14
N VAL A 118 18.36 11.72 -2.51
CA VAL A 118 17.99 12.90 -1.71
C VAL A 118 16.47 12.98 -1.44
N GLU A 119 15.65 12.44 -2.36
CA GLU A 119 14.19 12.40 -2.19
C GLU A 119 13.74 11.55 -0.98
N VAL A 120 14.57 10.58 -0.54
CA VAL A 120 14.28 9.77 0.65
C VAL A 120 14.42 10.62 1.92
N GLU A 121 15.42 11.51 1.97
CA GLU A 121 15.60 12.44 3.08
C GLU A 121 14.39 13.37 3.21
N TRP A 122 13.99 13.98 2.09
CA TRP A 122 12.80 14.81 2.03
C TRP A 122 11.53 14.08 2.50
N LEU A 123 11.31 12.83 2.06
CA LEU A 123 10.16 12.04 2.50
C LEU A 123 10.21 11.79 4.02
N MET A 124 11.39 11.48 4.56
CA MET A 124 11.54 11.20 5.98
C MET A 124 11.32 12.43 6.85
N GLU A 125 11.79 13.61 6.43
CA GLU A 125 11.47 14.87 7.08
C GLU A 125 9.97 15.14 7.05
N ARG A 126 9.32 14.89 5.91
CA ARG A 126 7.90 15.08 5.75
C ARG A 126 7.06 14.11 6.60
N LEU A 127 7.48 12.86 6.72
CA LEU A 127 6.78 11.88 7.56
C LEU A 127 6.79 12.25 9.05
N ARG A 128 7.78 13.03 9.51
CA ARG A 128 7.88 13.54 10.89
C ARG A 128 6.91 14.67 11.19
N LEU A 129 6.39 15.35 10.17
CA LEU A 129 5.43 16.44 10.37
C LEU A 129 4.12 15.89 10.97
N PRO A 130 3.48 16.64 11.89
CA PRO A 130 2.20 16.25 12.47
C PRO A 130 1.10 16.25 11.39
N GLN A 131 0.11 15.37 11.54
CA GLN A 131 -0.99 15.22 10.57
C GLN A 131 -1.77 16.52 10.28
N LYS A 132 -1.75 17.50 11.19
CA LYS A 132 -2.39 18.81 10.97
C LYS A 132 -1.69 19.64 9.89
N GLU A 133 -0.38 19.43 9.73
CA GLU A 133 0.46 20.09 8.73
C GLU A 133 0.58 19.29 7.44
N ASP A 134 0.17 18.01 7.46
CA ASP A 134 -0.06 17.25 6.23
C ASP A 134 -1.22 17.90 5.48
N CYS A 135 -0.92 18.71 4.48
CA CYS A 135 -1.90 19.32 3.56
C CYS A 135 -2.69 18.28 2.73
N VAL A 136 -2.50 16.98 3.00
CA VAL A 136 -3.12 15.86 2.31
C VAL A 136 -4.50 15.62 2.92
N ARG A 137 -5.52 16.23 2.31
CA ARG A 137 -6.91 15.99 2.70
C ARG A 137 -7.28 14.54 2.44
N ARG A 138 -7.60 13.76 3.49
CA ARG A 138 -7.97 12.32 3.43
C ARG A 138 -9.11 11.95 2.47
N HIS A 139 -9.84 12.91 1.91
CA HIS A 139 -10.79 12.65 0.85
C HIS A 139 -10.42 13.48 -0.38
N PRO A 140 -10.49 12.88 -1.60
CA PRO A 140 -10.52 13.68 -2.81
C PRO A 140 -11.61 14.73 -2.65
N TYR A 141 -11.26 15.99 -2.88
CA TYR A 141 -12.20 17.10 -2.83
C TYR A 141 -13.13 16.99 -4.04
N TYR A 142 -14.03 16.01 -4.01
CA TYR A 142 -15.25 16.12 -4.79
C TYR A 142 -16.02 17.29 -4.19
N PRO A 143 -16.54 18.23 -5.00
CA PRO A 143 -17.52 19.17 -4.50
C PRO A 143 -18.63 18.37 -3.80
N LYS A 144 -18.99 18.72 -2.56
CA LYS A 144 -20.07 18.07 -1.78
C LYS A 144 -21.41 17.97 -2.54
N ILE A 145 -21.53 18.68 -3.66
CA ILE A 145 -22.60 18.56 -4.64
C ILE A 145 -22.69 17.15 -5.26
N MET A 146 -21.58 16.45 -5.45
CA MET A 146 -21.55 15.09 -5.99
C MET A 146 -21.81 14.00 -4.94
N ASP A 147 -21.73 14.32 -3.65
CA ASP A 147 -22.09 13.41 -2.56
C ASP A 147 -23.61 13.35 -2.32
N LYS A 148 -24.39 14.22 -3.00
CA LYS A 148 -25.84 14.18 -2.93
C LYS A 148 -26.31 12.92 -3.65
N PRO A 149 -27.18 12.09 -3.02
CA PRO A 149 -27.78 10.98 -3.74
C PRO A 149 -28.54 11.55 -4.93
N MET A 150 -28.07 11.25 -6.14
CA MET A 150 -28.87 11.49 -7.34
C MET A 150 -30.17 10.71 -7.15
N PRO A 151 -31.36 11.32 -7.35
CA PRO A 151 -32.59 10.58 -7.26
C PRO A 151 -32.53 9.42 -8.25
N GLN A 152 -32.88 8.21 -7.79
CA GLN A 152 -32.94 7.01 -8.61
C GLN A 152 -34.41 6.74 -8.96
N PHE A 153 -34.67 6.24 -10.16
CA PHE A 153 -36.02 5.88 -10.56
C PHE A 153 -36.56 4.76 -9.65
N PRO A 154 -37.84 4.80 -9.22
CA PRO A 154 -38.90 5.77 -9.56
C PRO A 154 -38.81 7.11 -8.79
N TYR A 155 -39.05 8.21 -9.50
CA TYR A 155 -38.92 9.57 -8.96
C TYR A 155 -40.15 9.99 -8.16
N THR A 156 -39.92 10.68 -7.03
CA THR A 156 -40.98 11.40 -6.32
C THR A 156 -41.25 12.75 -7.00
N PRO A 157 -42.47 13.34 -6.87
CA PRO A 157 -42.78 14.63 -7.48
C PRO A 157 -41.82 15.74 -7.03
N TYR A 158 -41.40 15.71 -5.77
CA TYR A 158 -40.37 16.61 -5.24
C TYR A 158 -39.01 16.46 -5.94
N GLN A 159 -38.60 15.23 -6.25
CA GLN A 159 -37.36 14.98 -6.99
C GLN A 159 -37.46 15.46 -8.44
N LEU A 160 -38.64 15.42 -9.07
CA LEU A 160 -38.85 15.94 -10.42
C LEU A 160 -38.72 17.47 -10.48
N GLU A 161 -39.24 18.19 -9.48
CA GLU A 161 -39.07 19.64 -9.36
C GLU A 161 -37.61 20.00 -9.12
N MET A 162 -36.94 19.30 -8.20
CA MET A 162 -35.51 19.45 -7.98
C MET A 162 -34.70 19.19 -9.26
N LEU A 163 -35.01 18.13 -10.01
CA LEU A 163 -34.34 17.82 -11.27
C LEU A 163 -34.56 18.93 -12.32
N ARG A 164 -35.78 19.48 -12.40
CA ARG A 164 -36.14 20.58 -13.29
C ARG A 164 -35.34 21.85 -12.98
N ASP A 165 -35.16 22.19 -11.70
CA ASP A 165 -34.45 23.41 -11.29
C ASP A 165 -32.93 23.26 -11.39
N PHE A 166 -32.37 22.11 -10.99
CA PHE A 166 -30.93 21.89 -10.99
C PHE A 166 -30.37 21.50 -12.37
N TYR A 167 -31.10 20.70 -13.16
CA TYR A 167 -30.64 20.20 -14.46
C TYR A 167 -31.31 20.90 -15.65
N GLY A 168 -32.42 21.62 -15.45
CA GLY A 168 -33.02 22.46 -16.50
C GLY A 168 -32.19 23.70 -16.85
N LEU A 169 -31.30 24.12 -15.94
CA LEU A 169 -30.34 25.22 -16.15
C LEU A 169 -28.97 24.77 -16.67
N ILE A 170 -28.66 23.46 -16.63
CA ILE A 170 -27.54 22.91 -17.38
C ILE A 170 -28.02 22.73 -18.82
N LYS A 171 -28.08 23.83 -19.56
CA LYS A 171 -27.99 23.79 -21.02
C LYS A 171 -26.60 23.26 -21.34
N TRP A 172 -26.47 21.93 -21.39
CA TRP A 172 -25.26 21.28 -21.88
C TRP A 172 -24.85 21.95 -23.19
N PRO A 173 -23.54 22.20 -23.44
CA PRO A 173 -23.05 22.92 -24.62
C PRO A 173 -23.13 22.06 -25.89
N TRP A 174 -24.17 21.24 -26.00
CA TRP A 174 -24.37 20.30 -27.09
C TRP A 174 -25.21 20.87 -28.24
N SER A 175 -25.65 22.12 -28.14
CA SER A 175 -26.44 22.75 -29.22
C SER A 175 -25.60 23.11 -30.47
N ASP A 176 -24.26 23.03 -30.40
CA ASP A 176 -23.38 23.44 -31.50
C ASP A 176 -22.65 22.30 -32.26
N TRP A 177 -22.62 21.06 -31.75
CA TRP A 177 -21.97 19.92 -32.45
C TRP A 177 -22.94 19.07 -33.28
N TRP A 178 -24.27 19.22 -33.10
CA TRP A 178 -25.23 18.59 -33.99
C TRP A 178 -25.34 19.42 -35.26
N PRO A 179 -25.13 18.85 -36.46
CA PRO A 179 -25.24 19.61 -37.69
C PRO A 179 -26.68 20.14 -37.80
N LYS A 180 -26.82 21.46 -37.80
CA LYS A 180 -28.11 22.13 -37.99
C LYS A 180 -28.61 21.74 -39.38
N ALA A 181 -29.55 20.80 -39.43
CA ALA A 181 -30.19 20.36 -40.65
C ALA A 181 -30.78 21.57 -41.38
N GLY A 182 -30.34 21.75 -42.63
CA GLY A 182 -30.98 22.53 -43.69
C GLY A 182 -31.60 23.87 -43.29
N LYS A 183 -30.79 24.93 -43.20
CA LYS A 183 -31.32 26.27 -43.49
C LYS A 183 -31.27 26.48 -45.00
N GLU A 184 -32.38 26.24 -45.67
CA GLU A 184 -32.60 26.66 -47.05
C GLU A 184 -32.30 28.16 -47.18
N LYS A 185 -31.33 28.49 -48.03
CA LYS A 185 -31.04 29.87 -48.42
C LYS A 185 -32.17 30.32 -49.33
N LYS A 186 -32.98 31.30 -48.89
CA LYS A 186 -33.93 31.97 -49.79
C LYS A 186 -33.16 32.70 -50.89
N PRO A 187 -33.58 32.60 -52.17
CA PRO A 187 -32.88 33.27 -53.26
C PRO A 187 -33.12 34.79 -53.21
N VAL A 188 -32.04 35.54 -53.48
CA VAL A 188 -32.04 37.00 -53.61
C VAL A 188 -32.57 37.34 -55.01
N PRO A 189 -33.55 38.25 -55.17
CA PRO A 189 -34.02 38.69 -56.48
C PRO A 189 -32.96 39.58 -57.14
N ARG A 190 -32.81 39.44 -58.46
CA ARG A 190 -31.88 40.22 -59.30
C ARG A 190 -32.35 41.65 -59.49
#